data_AF-A0A940B3Z7-F1
#
_entry.id   AF-A0A940B3Z7-F1
#
_cell.length_a   1.000
_cell.length_b   1.000
_cell.length_c   1.000
_cell.angle_alpha   90.00
_cell.angle_beta   90.00
_cell.angle_gamma   90.00
#
_symmetry.space_group_name_H-M   'P 1'
#
loop_
_entity.id
_entity.type
_entity.pdbx_description
1 polymer ?
#
loop_
_entity_poly.entity_id
_entity_poly.type
_entity_poly.pdbx_seq_one_letter_code
_entity_poly.pdbx_strand_id
1 'polypeptide(L)'
;MENFEEILRKDLHQFLLSMKEVDERLPECPDVEEKWEEIAKAYIPDGIREFQDYPSASLGWMMYIGMAVTKMWDTEWEIYSKIEDLYAYMRDKRGYDSMDEYIREEVLLLQGIDYTVLEKVTGECASRVYNALMHQHLEPGTKEAFNGYVVCLHQLYLMGAAMQLKRMGYHMTKMN
;
A
#
# COMPACT_ATOMS: atom_id res chain seq x y z
N MET A 1 -12.41 -9.51 13.22
CA MET A 1 -11.61 -8.95 12.11
C MET A 1 -10.12 -9.13 12.33
N GLU A 2 -9.62 -9.08 13.57
CA GLU A 2 -8.20 -9.33 13.89
C GLU A 2 -7.63 -10.63 13.26
N ASN A 3 -8.41 -11.72 13.24
CA ASN A 3 -7.99 -12.96 12.56
C ASN A 3 -7.84 -12.80 11.04
N PHE A 4 -8.71 -12.03 10.39
CA PHE A 4 -8.64 -11.79 8.94
C PHE A 4 -7.45 -10.92 8.57
N GLU A 5 -7.21 -9.83 9.32
CA GLU A 5 -6.07 -8.95 9.11
C GLU A 5 -4.74 -9.70 9.26
N GLU A 6 -4.62 -10.54 10.29
CA GLU A 6 -3.43 -11.37 10.52
C GLU A 6 -3.21 -12.41 9.41
N ILE A 7 -4.28 -12.95 8.82
CA ILE A 7 -4.20 -13.86 7.67
C ILE A 7 -3.67 -13.10 6.45
N LEU A 8 -4.21 -11.91 6.14
CA LEU A 8 -3.73 -11.08 5.04
C LEU A 8 -2.25 -10.71 5.21
N ARG A 9 -1.87 -10.27 6.42
CA ARG A 9 -0.50 -9.92 6.77
C ARG A 9 0.45 -11.07 6.47
N LYS A 10 0.11 -12.28 6.92
CA LYS A 10 0.92 -13.50 6.70
C LYS A 10 1.02 -13.89 5.23
N ASP A 11 -0.10 -13.90 4.50
CA ASP A 11 -0.12 -14.27 3.08
C ASP A 11 0.73 -13.30 2.25
N LEU A 12 0.51 -11.98 2.43
CA LEU A 12 1.29 -10.96 1.74
C LEU A 12 2.77 -11.03 2.08
N HIS A 13 3.10 -11.15 3.37
CA HIS A 13 4.49 -11.26 3.82
C HIS A 13 5.18 -12.48 3.20
N GLN A 14 4.55 -13.66 3.24
CA GLN A 14 5.11 -14.88 2.67
C GLN A 14 5.31 -14.77 1.15
N PHE A 15 4.33 -14.21 0.44
CA PHE A 15 4.43 -13.97 -0.99
C PHE A 15 5.59 -13.03 -1.33
N LEU A 16 5.65 -11.86 -0.70
CA LEU A 16 6.71 -10.87 -0.95
C LEU A 16 8.09 -11.38 -0.54
N LEU A 17 8.18 -12.16 0.54
CA LEU A 17 9.42 -12.79 0.97
C LEU A 17 9.91 -13.80 -0.08
N SER A 18 9.01 -14.59 -0.66
CA SER A 18 9.37 -15.54 -1.74
C SER A 18 9.90 -14.85 -3.00
N MET A 19 9.45 -13.62 -3.25
CA MET A 19 9.91 -12.75 -4.33
C MET A 19 11.17 -11.94 -3.96
N LYS A 20 11.63 -12.05 -2.71
CA LYS A 20 12.73 -11.24 -2.13
C LYS A 20 12.44 -9.73 -2.10
N GLU A 21 11.17 -9.34 -2.12
CA GLU A 21 10.72 -7.94 -2.10
C GLU A 21 10.61 -7.36 -0.68
N VAL A 22 10.61 -8.22 0.34
CA VAL A 22 10.71 -7.84 1.77
C VAL A 22 11.69 -8.76 2.49
N ASP A 23 12.07 -8.40 3.72
CA ASP A 23 12.93 -9.23 4.58
C ASP A 23 12.10 -10.15 5.50
N GLU A 24 12.76 -11.15 6.08
CA GLU A 24 12.12 -12.05 7.06
C GLU A 24 11.57 -11.26 8.25
N ARG A 25 12.29 -10.21 8.67
CA ARG A 25 11.81 -9.23 9.64
C ARG A 25 11.52 -7.92 8.92
N LEU A 26 10.25 -7.54 8.90
CA LEU A 26 9.83 -6.27 8.30
C LEU A 26 10.42 -5.10 9.10
N PRO A 27 11.01 -4.10 8.44
CA PRO A 27 11.37 -2.85 9.08
C PRO A 27 10.14 -2.07 9.53
N GLU A 28 10.27 -1.44 10.70
CA GLU A 28 9.24 -0.57 11.29
C GLU A 28 9.57 0.88 10.89
N CYS A 29 8.55 1.65 10.53
CA CYS A 29 8.70 3.07 10.24
C CYS A 29 7.50 3.82 10.84
N PRO A 30 7.57 4.16 12.14
CA PRO A 30 6.45 4.76 12.86
C PRO A 30 5.91 6.02 12.20
N ASP A 31 6.79 6.88 11.67
CA ASP A 31 6.40 8.10 10.95
C ASP A 31 5.45 7.82 9.75
N VAL A 32 5.74 6.77 8.99
CA VAL A 32 4.93 6.35 7.83
C VAL A 32 3.65 5.67 8.30
N GLU A 33 3.73 4.84 9.34
CA GLU A 33 2.56 4.17 9.93
C GLU A 33 1.56 5.18 10.52
N GLU A 34 2.05 6.24 11.17
CA GLU A 34 1.22 7.31 11.76
C GLU A 34 0.41 8.09 10.71
N LYS A 35 0.89 8.15 9.45
CA LYS A 35 0.14 8.78 8.34
C LYS A 35 -1.01 7.94 7.79
N TRP A 36 -1.11 6.66 8.15
CA TRP A 36 -2.13 5.75 7.66
C TRP A 36 -3.55 6.32 7.79
N GLU A 37 -3.93 6.82 8.97
CA GLU A 37 -5.30 7.27 9.20
C GLU A 37 -5.71 8.45 8.32
N GLU A 38 -4.81 9.43 8.14
CA GLU A 38 -5.03 10.62 7.31
C GLU A 38 -5.22 10.21 5.85
N ILE A 39 -4.30 9.38 5.34
CA ILE A 39 -4.32 8.86 3.97
C ILE A 39 -5.56 8.02 3.72
N ALA A 40 -5.90 7.08 4.62
CA ALA A 40 -7.06 6.23 4.46
C ALA A 40 -8.35 7.03 4.39
N LYS A 41 -8.53 8.02 5.29
CA LYS A 41 -9.71 8.89 5.30
C LYS A 41 -9.86 9.67 3.98
N ALA A 42 -8.77 10.17 3.42
CA ALA A 42 -8.77 10.90 2.16
C ALA A 42 -8.97 9.99 0.94
N TYR A 43 -8.42 8.77 0.96
CA TYR A 43 -8.46 7.79 -0.13
C TYR A 43 -9.81 7.09 -0.27
N ILE A 44 -10.43 6.71 0.85
CA ILE A 44 -11.63 5.85 0.89
C ILE A 44 -12.76 6.27 -0.06
N PRO A 45 -13.11 7.57 -0.20
CA PRO A 45 -14.15 8.00 -1.13
C PRO A 45 -13.88 7.59 -2.59
N ASP A 46 -12.65 7.80 -3.06
CA ASP A 46 -12.25 7.42 -4.42
C ASP A 46 -12.13 5.88 -4.53
N GLY A 47 -11.51 5.25 -3.53
CA GLY A 47 -11.37 3.79 -3.48
C GLY A 47 -12.71 3.04 -3.53
N ILE A 48 -13.70 3.44 -2.72
CA ILE A 48 -15.04 2.81 -2.71
C ILE A 48 -15.75 3.01 -4.05
N ARG A 49 -15.64 4.20 -4.64
CA ARG A 49 -16.26 4.51 -5.94
C ARG A 49 -15.79 3.54 -7.01
N GLU A 50 -14.48 3.27 -7.06
CA GLU A 50 -13.88 2.41 -8.07
C GLU A 50 -13.95 0.92 -7.72
N PHE A 51 -14.14 0.56 -6.45
CA PHE A 51 -14.09 -0.84 -6.02
C PHE A 51 -15.12 -1.74 -6.73
N GLN A 52 -16.29 -1.18 -7.09
CA GLN A 52 -17.35 -1.94 -7.74
C GLN A 52 -16.94 -2.46 -9.13
N ASP A 53 -16.28 -1.63 -9.93
CA ASP A 53 -15.92 -1.96 -11.31
C ASP A 53 -14.44 -2.40 -11.43
N TYR A 54 -13.58 -1.88 -10.55
CA TYR A 54 -12.12 -2.07 -10.57
C TYR A 54 -11.55 -2.39 -9.18
N PRO A 55 -11.95 -3.52 -8.55
CA PRO A 55 -11.56 -3.84 -7.17
C PRO A 55 -10.05 -3.98 -6.99
N SER A 56 -9.35 -4.60 -7.95
CA SER A 56 -7.90 -4.76 -7.87
C SER A 56 -7.14 -3.43 -7.98
N ALA A 57 -7.61 -2.49 -8.81
CA ALA A 57 -7.00 -1.16 -8.90
C ALA A 57 -7.25 -0.36 -7.62
N SER A 58 -8.51 -0.34 -7.16
CA SER A 58 -8.93 0.28 -5.90
C SER A 58 -8.17 -0.24 -4.67
N LEU A 59 -7.73 -1.50 -4.67
CA LEU A 59 -6.86 -2.03 -3.62
C LEU A 59 -5.38 -1.70 -3.90
N GLY A 60 -4.90 -1.96 -5.11
CA GLY A 60 -3.49 -1.86 -5.48
C GLY A 60 -2.88 -0.46 -5.33
N TRP A 61 -3.67 0.58 -5.55
CA TRP A 61 -3.26 1.97 -5.32
C TRP A 61 -2.72 2.22 -3.92
N MET A 62 -3.30 1.58 -2.91
CA MET A 62 -2.85 1.77 -1.53
C MET A 62 -1.44 1.25 -1.29
N MET A 63 -1.04 0.22 -2.04
CA MET A 63 0.31 -0.33 -1.98
C MET A 63 1.34 0.66 -2.58
N TYR A 64 1.00 1.31 -3.70
CA TYR A 64 1.82 2.38 -4.26
C TYR A 64 1.89 3.59 -3.34
N ILE A 65 0.78 3.98 -2.73
CA ILE A 65 0.73 5.06 -1.74
C ILE A 65 1.69 4.76 -0.59
N GLY A 66 1.66 3.56 -0.01
CA GLY A 66 2.61 3.16 1.03
C GLY A 66 4.08 3.30 0.62
N MET A 67 4.41 2.89 -0.62
CA MET A 67 5.77 3.09 -1.16
C MET A 67 6.12 4.56 -1.33
N ALA A 68 5.20 5.37 -1.85
CA ALA A 68 5.42 6.79 -2.09
C ALA A 68 5.66 7.55 -0.78
N VAL A 69 4.85 7.30 0.25
CA VAL A 69 5.00 7.94 1.56
C VAL A 69 6.33 7.56 2.20
N THR A 70 6.72 6.27 2.13
CA THR A 70 8.04 5.82 2.57
C THR A 70 9.16 6.52 1.83
N LYS A 71 9.03 6.72 0.51
CA LYS A 71 10.05 7.44 -0.27
C LYS A 71 10.12 8.93 0.12
N MET A 72 8.99 9.56 0.38
CA MET A 72 8.89 10.94 0.82
C MET A 72 9.50 11.14 2.22
N TRP A 73 9.27 10.19 3.13
CA TRP A 73 9.91 10.12 4.43
C TRP A 73 11.44 10.07 4.31
N ASP A 74 11.97 9.19 3.47
CA ASP A 74 13.42 9.07 3.23
C ASP A 74 14.03 10.32 2.57
N THR A 75 13.26 11.00 1.72
CA THR A 75 13.77 12.14 0.94
C THR A 75 13.81 13.43 1.75
N GLU A 76 12.66 13.91 2.23
CA GLU A 76 12.54 15.18 2.96
C GLU A 76 11.32 15.17 3.90
N TRP A 77 11.34 14.33 4.94
CA TRP A 77 10.19 14.18 5.85
C TRP A 77 9.71 15.49 6.47
N GLU A 78 10.62 16.41 6.79
CA GLU A 78 10.28 17.73 7.35
C GLU A 78 9.35 18.57 6.46
N ILE A 79 9.36 18.34 5.14
CA ILE A 79 8.45 19.00 4.22
C ILE A 79 7.18 18.18 4.09
N TYR A 80 7.30 16.90 3.75
CA TYR A 80 6.15 16.05 3.44
C TYR A 80 5.23 15.79 4.63
N SER A 81 5.78 15.71 5.85
CA SER A 81 4.98 15.57 7.08
C SER A 81 4.04 16.75 7.33
N LYS A 82 4.38 17.94 6.81
CA LYS A 82 3.61 19.19 6.96
C LYS A 82 2.55 19.37 5.87
N ILE A 83 2.50 18.50 4.87
CA ILE A 83 1.42 18.50 3.87
C ILE A 83 0.15 18.00 4.56
N GLU A 84 -0.93 18.77 4.46
CA GLU A 84 -2.22 18.51 5.14
C GLU A 84 -2.95 17.29 4.58
N ASP A 85 -2.83 17.04 3.27
CA ASP A 85 -3.40 15.87 2.60
C ASP A 85 -2.38 15.30 1.61
N LEU A 86 -1.59 14.35 2.08
CA LEU A 86 -0.54 13.72 1.27
C LEU A 86 -1.13 12.86 0.15
N TYR A 87 -2.32 12.30 0.34
CA TYR A 87 -3.03 11.54 -0.69
C TYR A 87 -3.44 12.46 -1.84
N ALA A 88 -4.15 13.56 -1.55
CA ALA A 88 -4.55 14.53 -2.57
C ALA A 88 -3.32 15.13 -3.28
N TYR A 89 -2.23 15.40 -2.54
CA TYR A 89 -0.97 15.84 -3.12
C TYR A 89 -0.45 14.90 -4.21
N MET A 90 -0.55 13.58 -4.01
CA MET A 90 -0.14 12.59 -5.01
C MET A 90 -1.17 12.41 -6.12
N ARG A 91 -2.44 12.23 -5.75
CA ARG A 91 -3.56 12.01 -6.70
C ARG A 91 -3.65 13.16 -7.70
N ASP A 92 -3.54 14.40 -7.26
CA ASP A 92 -3.80 15.58 -8.10
C ASP A 92 -2.68 15.86 -9.13
N LYS A 93 -1.57 15.10 -9.09
CA LYS A 93 -0.47 15.23 -10.06
C LYS A 93 -0.85 14.73 -11.45
N ARG A 94 -1.55 13.59 -11.51
CA ARG A 94 -1.98 12.97 -12.78
C ARG A 94 -3.43 12.46 -12.75
N GLY A 95 -4.12 12.64 -11.64
CA GLY A 95 -5.45 12.07 -11.39
C GLY A 95 -5.38 10.68 -10.76
N TYR A 96 -6.53 10.18 -10.34
CA TYR A 96 -6.66 8.87 -9.70
C TYR A 96 -6.21 7.72 -10.61
N ASP A 97 -6.60 7.75 -11.89
CA ASP A 97 -6.40 6.64 -12.84
C ASP A 97 -4.93 6.43 -13.23
N SER A 98 -4.10 7.46 -13.10
CA SER A 98 -2.66 7.46 -13.43
C SER A 98 -1.77 7.72 -12.21
N MET A 99 -2.29 7.48 -11.00
CA MET A 99 -1.56 7.74 -9.76
C MET A 99 -0.36 6.81 -9.60
N ASP A 100 -0.47 5.56 -10.02
CA ASP A 100 0.64 4.62 -10.02
C ASP A 100 1.72 4.97 -11.03
N GLU A 101 1.38 5.49 -12.21
CA GLU A 101 2.35 6.01 -13.18
C GLU A 101 3.14 7.17 -12.56
N TYR A 102 2.45 8.13 -11.92
CA TYR A 102 3.09 9.22 -11.18
C TYR A 102 4.04 8.68 -10.09
N ILE A 103 3.57 7.76 -9.25
CA ILE A 103 4.36 7.22 -8.15
C ILE A 103 5.58 6.47 -8.68
N ARG A 104 5.41 5.61 -9.69
CA ARG A 104 6.51 4.82 -10.26
C ARG A 104 7.55 5.68 -10.94
N GLU A 105 7.14 6.64 -11.77
CA GLU A 105 8.04 7.42 -12.62
C GLU A 105 8.67 8.61 -11.89
N GLU A 106 7.90 9.34 -11.09
CA GLU A 106 8.33 10.63 -10.54
C GLU A 106 8.71 10.55 -9.06
N VAL A 107 8.06 9.68 -8.28
CA VAL A 107 8.38 9.53 -6.85
C VAL A 107 9.47 8.49 -6.65
N LEU A 108 9.29 7.30 -7.21
CA LEU A 108 10.21 6.17 -7.07
C LEU A 108 11.32 6.16 -8.11
N LEU A 109 11.23 7.01 -9.14
CA LEU A 109 12.21 7.17 -10.23
C LEU A 109 12.53 5.85 -10.95
N LEU A 110 11.53 4.96 -11.09
CA LEU A 110 11.69 3.66 -11.71
C LEU A 110 11.77 3.77 -13.24
N GLN A 111 12.61 2.92 -13.83
CA GLN A 111 12.77 2.82 -15.28
C GLN A 111 12.92 1.37 -15.72
N GLY A 112 12.56 1.08 -16.97
CA GLY A 112 12.80 -0.22 -17.60
C GLY A 112 12.15 -1.37 -16.84
N ILE A 113 12.94 -2.41 -16.53
CA ILE A 113 12.44 -3.67 -15.96
C ILE A 113 11.79 -3.48 -14.58
N ASP A 114 12.31 -2.55 -13.76
CA ASP A 114 11.84 -2.36 -12.38
C ASP A 114 10.43 -1.78 -12.32
N TYR A 115 10.06 -0.97 -13.33
CA TYR A 115 8.71 -0.44 -13.51
C TYR A 115 7.68 -1.57 -13.67
N THR A 116 7.98 -2.52 -14.57
CA THR A 116 7.09 -3.64 -14.90
C THR A 116 7.07 -4.70 -13.78
N VAL A 117 8.22 -4.93 -13.14
CA VAL A 117 8.29 -5.85 -11.99
C VAL A 117 7.44 -5.34 -10.85
N LEU A 118 7.51 -4.04 -10.54
CA LEU A 118 6.71 -3.46 -9.46
C LEU A 118 5.21 -3.60 -9.76
N GLU A 119 4.78 -3.26 -10.97
CA GLU A 119 3.39 -3.38 -11.40
C GLU A 119 2.82 -4.78 -11.20
N LYS A 120 3.62 -5.78 -11.60
CA LYS A 120 3.23 -7.18 -11.47
C LYS A 120 3.10 -7.60 -10.01
N VAL A 121 4.04 -7.19 -9.16
CA VAL A 121 4.02 -7.52 -7.72
C VAL A 121 2.83 -6.87 -7.03
N THR A 122 2.58 -5.58 -7.29
CA THR A 122 1.44 -4.86 -6.70
C THR A 122 0.11 -5.43 -7.17
N GLY A 123 -0.01 -5.79 -8.46
CA GLY A 123 -1.21 -6.42 -9.01
C GLY A 123 -1.50 -7.78 -8.39
N GLU A 124 -0.47 -8.59 -8.16
CA GLU A 124 -0.60 -9.90 -7.51
C GLU A 124 -1.01 -9.76 -6.03
N CYS A 125 -0.42 -8.81 -5.30
CA CYS A 125 -0.82 -8.49 -3.92
C CYS A 125 -2.28 -8.03 -3.84
N ALA A 126 -2.71 -7.12 -4.73
CA ALA A 126 -4.09 -6.66 -4.79
C ALA A 126 -5.07 -7.81 -5.09
N SER A 127 -4.73 -8.67 -6.04
CA SER A 127 -5.51 -9.87 -6.37
C SER A 127 -5.65 -10.82 -5.17
N ARG A 128 -4.56 -11.08 -4.44
CA ARG A 128 -4.57 -11.93 -3.23
C ARG A 128 -5.51 -11.39 -2.16
N VAL A 129 -5.37 -10.11 -1.86
CA VAL A 129 -6.19 -9.43 -0.84
C VAL A 129 -7.66 -9.40 -1.26
N TYR A 130 -7.94 -9.10 -2.53
CA TYR A 130 -9.29 -9.14 -3.06
C TYR A 130 -9.92 -10.52 -2.94
N ASN A 131 -9.22 -11.57 -3.36
CA ASN A 131 -9.72 -12.94 -3.26
C ASN A 131 -9.96 -13.35 -1.79
N ALA A 132 -9.07 -12.98 -0.88
CA ALA A 132 -9.23 -13.23 0.55
C ALA A 132 -10.44 -12.49 1.14
N LEU A 133 -10.70 -11.25 0.70
CA LEU A 133 -11.88 -10.48 1.08
C LEU A 133 -13.17 -11.11 0.56
N MET A 134 -13.19 -11.59 -0.68
CA MET A 134 -14.38 -12.25 -1.26
C MET A 134 -14.72 -13.56 -0.53
N HIS A 135 -13.72 -14.28 -0.03
CA HIS A 135 -13.93 -15.48 0.80
C HIS A 135 -14.51 -15.18 2.19
N GLN A 136 -14.56 -13.92 2.62
CA GLN A 136 -15.26 -13.55 3.86
C GLN A 136 -16.79 -13.54 3.69
N HIS A 137 -17.30 -13.59 2.45
CA HIS A 137 -18.74 -13.56 2.15
C HIS A 137 -19.48 -12.41 2.83
N LEU A 138 -18.85 -11.23 2.89
CA LEU A 138 -19.42 -10.04 3.52
C LEU A 138 -20.54 -9.46 2.67
N GLU A 139 -21.63 -9.06 3.31
CA GLU A 139 -22.76 -8.43 2.64
C GLU A 139 -22.39 -6.99 2.21
N PRO A 140 -22.52 -6.63 0.93
CA PRO A 140 -22.22 -5.28 0.45
C PRO A 140 -23.03 -4.20 1.19
N GLY A 141 -22.41 -3.04 1.45
CA GLY A 141 -23.08 -1.92 2.13
C GLY A 141 -23.18 -2.05 3.66
N THR A 142 -22.65 -3.12 4.24
CA THR A 142 -22.57 -3.30 5.70
C THR A 142 -21.31 -2.68 6.31
N LYS A 143 -21.35 -2.45 7.63
CA LYS A 143 -20.17 -2.00 8.39
C LYS A 143 -19.04 -3.03 8.31
N GLU A 144 -19.39 -4.30 8.29
CA GLU A 144 -18.46 -5.42 8.20
C GLU A 144 -17.73 -5.43 6.86
N ALA A 145 -18.45 -5.22 5.74
CA ALA A 145 -17.85 -5.08 4.41
C ALA A 145 -16.91 -3.86 4.33
N PHE A 146 -17.33 -2.72 4.87
CA PHE A 146 -16.48 -1.52 4.94
C PHE A 146 -15.20 -1.78 5.73
N ASN A 147 -15.30 -2.35 6.92
CA ASN A 147 -14.12 -2.64 7.73
C ASN A 147 -13.22 -3.70 7.07
N GLY A 148 -13.79 -4.69 6.39
CA GLY A 148 -13.03 -5.67 5.60
C GLY A 148 -12.20 -5.00 4.51
N TYR A 149 -12.77 -4.03 3.80
CA TYR A 149 -12.06 -3.22 2.81
C TYR A 149 -10.95 -2.37 3.45
N VAL A 150 -11.22 -1.69 4.56
CA VAL A 150 -10.20 -0.89 5.28
C VAL A 150 -9.02 -1.75 5.75
N VAL A 151 -9.29 -2.95 6.28
CA VAL A 151 -8.24 -3.92 6.67
C VAL A 151 -7.38 -4.33 5.46
N CYS A 152 -8.01 -4.54 4.31
CA CYS A 152 -7.30 -4.84 3.06
C CYS A 152 -6.36 -3.70 2.65
N LEU A 153 -6.87 -2.47 2.65
CA LEU A 153 -6.09 -1.28 2.35
C LEU A 153 -4.92 -1.11 3.33
N HIS A 154 -5.15 -1.30 4.63
CA HIS A 154 -4.12 -1.15 5.66
C HIS A 154 -2.95 -2.10 5.42
N GLN A 155 -3.23 -3.38 5.15
CA GLN A 155 -2.18 -4.36 4.90
C GLN A 155 -1.42 -4.08 3.60
N LEU A 156 -2.09 -3.57 2.56
CA LEU A 156 -1.42 -3.15 1.33
C LEU A 156 -0.52 -1.92 1.54
N TYR A 157 -0.97 -0.94 2.33
CA TYR A 157 -0.19 0.23 2.71
C TYR A 157 1.12 -0.18 3.42
N LEU A 158 1.00 -1.00 4.48
CA LEU A 158 2.14 -1.46 5.27
C LEU A 158 3.12 -2.30 4.45
N MET A 159 2.62 -3.19 3.59
CA MET A 159 3.48 -4.01 2.73
C MET A 159 4.16 -3.18 1.65
N GLY A 160 3.50 -2.17 1.10
CA GLY A 160 4.11 -1.18 0.21
C GLY A 160 5.24 -0.42 0.92
N ALA A 161 4.98 0.05 2.14
CA ALA A 161 5.98 0.73 2.95
C ALA A 161 7.21 -0.17 3.23
N ALA A 162 6.98 -1.41 3.67
CA ALA A 162 8.04 -2.37 3.97
C ALA A 162 8.88 -2.74 2.73
N MET A 163 8.24 -2.92 1.57
CA MET A 163 8.93 -3.15 0.31
C MET A 163 9.83 -1.97 -0.05
N GLN A 164 9.32 -0.75 0.08
CA GLN A 164 10.10 0.43 -0.27
C GLN A 164 11.26 0.66 0.69
N LEU A 165 11.07 0.41 1.99
CA LEU A 165 12.17 0.46 2.98
C LEU A 165 13.31 -0.48 2.57
N LYS A 166 12.99 -1.74 2.23
CA LYS A 166 14.00 -2.69 1.75
C LYS A 166 14.68 -2.22 0.46
N ARG A 167 13.92 -1.72 -0.50
CA ARG A 167 14.46 -1.22 -1.78
C ARG A 167 15.42 -0.04 -1.60
N MET A 168 15.25 0.76 -0.55
CA MET A 168 16.14 1.86 -0.18
C MET A 168 17.31 1.41 0.73
N GLY A 169 17.38 0.12 1.08
CA GLY A 169 18.47 -0.46 1.87
C GLY A 169 18.25 -0.46 3.39
N TYR A 170 17.04 -0.17 3.86
CA TYR A 170 16.69 -0.29 5.27
C TYR A 170 16.42 -1.76 5.61
N HIS A 171 17.21 -2.31 6.53
CA HIS A 171 17.13 -3.71 6.97
C HIS A 171 17.07 -3.80 8.49
N MET A 172 16.22 -4.68 9.02
CA MET A 172 16.20 -4.96 10.46
C MET A 172 17.26 -5.96 10.85
N THR A 173 18.30 -5.50 11.54
CA THR A 173 19.28 -6.36 12.19
C THR A 173 18.92 -6.60 13.66
N LYS A 174 19.13 -7.81 14.17
CA LYS A 174 19.08 -8.06 15.62
C LYS A 174 20.15 -7.21 16.29
N MET A 175 19.78 -6.42 17.29
CA MET A 175 20.76 -5.88 18.23
C MET A 175 21.33 -7.06 19.02
N ASN A 176 22.63 -7.30 18.88
CA ASN A 176 23.35 -8.31 19.65
C ASN A 176 23.56 -7.85 21.08
#